data_AF-A0A925DZL2-F1
#
_entry.id   AF-A0A925DZL2-F1
#
_cell.length_a   1.000
_cell.length_b   1.000
_cell.length_c   1.000
_cell.angle_alpha   90.00
_cell.angle_beta   90.00
_cell.angle_gamma   90.00
#
_symmetry.space_group_name_H-M   'P 1'
#
loop_
_entity.id
_entity.type
_entity.pdbx_description
1 polymer ?
#
loop_
_entity_poly.entity_id
_entity_poly.type
_entity_poly.pdbx_seq_one_letter_code
_entity_poly.pdbx_strand_id
1 'polypeptide(L)'
;MVLILVGICLIIKLYSANSYRVETGYSSVFFPSFAASLRAVLGNFDTSAGDILYGMLVALLIFKATSWLIQRFRNRKVKSSKILWRNMLYNSLLFACTVYILFNVFWGINYNRKGIAWQLQLPALTYTSEELKELNCLLLVKINNSKLSLINSKRAYPSNKDLFRGVSDAFKQAGENHSFLQYKNPCIKKSLWGWFGNYAGFTGYYNPFTGEAQVNTTVPGFIQPFTSCHEVAHQLGYAK
;
A
#
# COMPACT_ATOMS: atom_id res chain seq x y z
N MET A 1 11.04 15.48 -24.01
CA MET A 1 10.92 14.52 -22.88
C MET A 1 9.83 14.92 -21.88
N VAL A 2 9.90 16.07 -21.20
CA VAL A 2 8.86 16.48 -20.22
C VAL A 2 7.43 16.48 -20.80
N LEU A 3 7.22 17.07 -21.97
CA LEU A 3 5.89 17.09 -22.61
C LEU A 3 5.33 15.68 -22.88
N ILE A 4 6.19 14.71 -23.19
CA ILE A 4 5.79 13.32 -23.40
C ILE A 4 5.33 12.73 -22.06
N LEU A 5 6.09 12.92 -20.99
CA LEU A 5 5.71 12.43 -19.66
C LEU A 5 4.40 13.07 -19.18
N VAL A 6 4.22 14.37 -19.40
CA VAL A 6 2.97 15.08 -19.08
C VAL A 6 1.81 14.50 -19.90
N GLY A 7 2.01 14.24 -21.19
CA GLY A 7 1.03 13.57 -22.05
C GLY A 7 0.63 12.20 -21.51
N ILE A 8 1.60 11.38 -21.07
CA ILE A 8 1.33 10.08 -20.43
C ILE A 8 0.55 10.26 -19.11
N CYS A 9 0.91 11.24 -18.28
CA CYS A 9 0.16 11.55 -17.05
C CYS A 9 -1.31 11.86 -17.34
N LEU A 10 -1.58 12.66 -18.38
CA LEU A 10 -2.94 12.98 -18.83
C LEU A 10 -3.68 11.75 -19.34
N ILE A 11 -3.02 10.90 -20.14
CA ILE A 11 -3.62 9.64 -20.63
C ILE A 11 -4.01 8.75 -19.46
N ILE A 12 -3.13 8.57 -18.46
CA ILE A 12 -3.43 7.79 -17.26
C ILE A 12 -4.65 8.38 -16.53
N LYS A 13 -4.70 9.70 -16.38
CA LYS A 13 -5.82 10.38 -15.70
C LYS A 13 -7.14 10.19 -16.44
N LEU A 14 -7.14 10.34 -17.76
CA LEU A 14 -8.31 10.13 -18.61
C LEU A 14 -8.76 8.66 -18.64
N TYR A 15 -7.81 7.73 -18.65
CA TYR A 15 -8.09 6.30 -18.52
C TYR A 15 -8.78 6.00 -17.19
N SER A 16 -8.24 6.53 -16.09
CA SER A 16 -8.70 6.29 -14.71
C SER A 16 -10.01 7.01 -14.36
N ALA A 17 -10.52 7.88 -15.23
CA ALA A 17 -11.78 8.59 -14.99
C ALA A 17 -13.03 7.69 -15.03
N ASN A 18 -12.94 6.52 -15.67
CA ASN A 18 -14.05 5.57 -15.77
C ASN A 18 -13.79 4.31 -14.93
N SER A 19 -14.54 4.14 -13.84
CA SER A 19 -14.33 3.03 -12.90
C SER A 19 -14.65 1.65 -13.48
N TYR A 20 -15.59 1.56 -14.44
CA TYR A 20 -15.85 0.30 -15.14
C TYR A 20 -14.66 -0.10 -16.00
N ARG A 21 -14.09 0.83 -16.77
CA ARG A 21 -12.89 0.59 -17.59
C ARG A 21 -11.68 0.19 -16.73
N VAL A 22 -11.49 0.84 -15.58
CA VAL A 22 -10.43 0.49 -14.64
C VAL A 22 -10.64 -0.93 -14.11
N GLU A 23 -11.86 -1.27 -13.67
CA GLU A 23 -12.18 -2.59 -13.13
C GLU A 23 -11.96 -3.70 -14.17
N THR A 24 -12.52 -3.58 -15.37
CA THR A 24 -12.47 -4.63 -16.40
C THR A 24 -11.16 -4.65 -17.19
N GLY A 25 -10.35 -3.60 -17.12
CA GLY A 25 -9.08 -3.49 -17.83
C GLY A 25 -7.90 -3.61 -16.87
N TYR A 26 -7.54 -2.52 -16.21
CA TYR A 26 -6.35 -2.47 -15.37
C TYR A 26 -6.43 -3.42 -14.16
N SER A 27 -7.46 -3.31 -13.32
CA SER A 27 -7.51 -3.98 -12.03
C SER A 27 -7.76 -5.49 -12.11
N SER A 28 -8.54 -5.96 -13.08
CA SER A 28 -8.86 -7.40 -13.21
C SER A 28 -7.98 -8.14 -14.22
N VAL A 29 -7.37 -7.46 -15.20
CA VAL A 29 -6.59 -8.12 -16.27
C VAL A 29 -5.09 -7.88 -16.10
N PHE A 30 -4.66 -6.61 -16.08
CA PHE A 30 -3.23 -6.27 -16.04
C PHE A 30 -2.61 -6.44 -14.65
N PHE A 31 -3.20 -5.77 -13.65
CA PHE A 31 -2.64 -5.63 -12.31
C PHE A 31 -2.41 -6.97 -11.58
N PRO A 32 -3.33 -7.96 -11.62
CA PRO A 32 -3.15 -9.20 -10.85
C PRO A 32 -1.89 -9.99 -11.26
N SER A 33 -1.65 -10.10 -12.57
CA SER A 33 -0.47 -10.79 -13.13
C SER A 33 0.82 -10.01 -12.89
N PHE A 34 0.76 -8.68 -13.04
CA PHE A 34 1.90 -7.80 -12.76
C PHE A 34 2.31 -7.87 -11.28
N ALA A 35 1.35 -7.70 -10.37
CA ALA A 35 1.59 -7.74 -8.94
C ALA A 35 2.04 -9.13 -8.47
N ALA A 36 1.48 -10.21 -9.01
CA ALA A 36 1.92 -11.57 -8.70
C ALA A 36 3.38 -11.82 -9.14
N SER A 37 3.84 -11.22 -10.24
CA SER A 37 5.23 -11.29 -10.69
C SER A 37 6.18 -10.57 -9.73
N LEU A 38 5.83 -9.35 -9.28
CA LEU A 38 6.62 -8.64 -8.27
C LEU A 38 6.76 -9.46 -6.98
N ARG A 39 5.64 -10.02 -6.50
CA ARG A 39 5.63 -10.88 -5.32
C ARG A 39 6.35 -12.21 -5.52
N ALA A 40 6.37 -12.77 -6.72
CA ALA A 40 7.14 -13.99 -7.00
C ALA A 40 8.65 -13.75 -6.81
N VAL A 41 9.13 -12.57 -7.17
CA VAL A 41 10.54 -12.20 -7.03
C VAL A 41 10.86 -11.83 -5.58
N LEU A 42 10.11 -10.89 -4.99
CA LEU A 42 10.44 -10.33 -3.68
C LEU A 42 9.91 -11.16 -2.50
N GLY A 43 8.93 -12.02 -2.73
CA GLY A 43 8.36 -12.91 -1.71
C GLY A 43 9.38 -13.86 -1.10
N ASN A 44 10.45 -14.20 -1.84
CA ASN A 44 11.50 -15.13 -1.40
C ASN A 44 12.47 -14.55 -0.35
N PHE A 45 12.45 -13.24 -0.13
CA PHE A 45 13.36 -12.58 0.84
C PHE A 45 12.61 -12.23 2.11
N ASP A 46 13.12 -12.58 3.29
CA ASP A 46 12.43 -12.27 4.55
C ASP A 46 12.43 -10.77 4.90
N THR A 47 13.42 -10.03 4.40
CA THR A 47 13.58 -8.59 4.63
C THR A 47 12.72 -7.78 3.67
N SER A 48 12.14 -6.68 4.15
CA SER A 48 11.36 -5.78 3.30
C SER A 48 12.25 -4.97 2.35
N ALA A 49 12.17 -5.28 1.06
CA ALA A 49 12.91 -4.56 0.02
C ALA A 49 12.42 -3.11 -0.15
N GLY A 50 11.12 -2.90 0.03
CA GLY A 50 10.46 -1.60 -0.04
C GLY A 50 10.90 -0.65 1.06
N ASP A 51 11.06 -1.15 2.29
CA ASP A 51 11.61 -0.36 3.40
C ASP A 51 13.05 0.06 3.12
N ILE A 52 13.87 -0.86 2.58
CA ILE A 52 15.26 -0.57 2.18
C ILE A 52 15.27 0.48 1.07
N LEU A 53 14.42 0.33 0.04
CA LEU A 53 14.30 1.26 -1.07
C LEU A 53 13.95 2.68 -0.58
N TYR A 54 12.98 2.80 0.34
CA TYR A 54 12.61 4.08 0.93
C TYR A 54 13.72 4.66 1.80
N GLY A 55 14.40 3.83 2.59
CA GLY A 55 15.58 4.25 3.36
C GLY A 55 16.70 4.79 2.48
N MET A 56 17.02 4.10 1.39
CA MET A 56 18.01 4.53 0.40
C MET A 56 17.60 5.85 -0.28
N LEU A 57 16.32 6.02 -0.62
CA LEU A 57 15.80 7.25 -1.21
C LEU A 57 15.96 8.43 -0.24
N VAL A 58 15.58 8.25 1.03
CA VAL A 58 15.75 9.28 2.06
C VAL A 58 17.23 9.64 2.25
N ALA A 59 18.11 8.64 2.34
CA ALA A 59 19.56 8.87 2.45
C ALA A 59 20.11 9.64 1.26
N LEU A 60 19.69 9.31 0.03
CA LEU A 60 20.08 10.03 -1.19
C LEU A 60 19.60 11.49 -1.18
N LEU A 61 18.36 11.75 -0.73
CA LEU A 61 17.81 13.09 -0.64
C LEU A 61 18.57 13.93 0.39
N ILE A 62 18.87 13.37 1.57
CA ILE A 62 19.71 14.02 2.59
C ILE A 62 21.09 14.33 2.02
N PHE A 63 21.75 13.36 1.38
CA PHE A 63 23.07 13.55 0.77
C PHE A 63 23.08 14.66 -0.29
N LYS A 64 22.06 14.72 -1.16
CA LYS A 64 21.93 15.78 -2.17
C LYS A 64 21.69 17.14 -1.52
N ALA A 65 20.86 17.21 -0.49
CA ALA A 65 20.57 18.45 0.22
C ALA A 65 21.82 18.99 0.95
N THR A 66 22.54 18.14 1.69
CA THR A 66 23.77 18.53 2.39
C THR A 66 24.87 18.92 1.40
N SER A 67 25.06 18.16 0.32
CA SER A 67 26.01 18.48 -0.74
C SER A 67 25.71 19.81 -1.41
N TRP A 68 24.43 20.12 -1.64
CA TRP A 68 24.00 21.40 -2.21
C TRP A 68 24.29 22.56 -1.25
N LEU A 69 23.99 22.40 0.05
CA LEU A 69 24.29 23.39 1.09
C LEU A 69 25.80 23.67 1.17
N ILE A 70 26.63 22.62 1.26
CA ILE A 70 28.09 22.75 1.35
C ILE A 70 28.66 23.48 0.12
N GLN A 71 28.20 23.13 -1.09
CA GLN A 71 28.63 23.80 -2.31
C GLN A 71 28.23 25.28 -2.34
N ARG A 72 27.06 25.63 -1.78
CA ARG A 72 26.60 27.02 -1.69
C ARG A 72 27.47 27.85 -0.74
N PHE A 73 27.93 27.26 0.36
CA PHE A 73 28.84 27.92 1.30
C PHE A 73 30.28 28.04 0.76
N ARG A 74 30.78 27.03 0.02
CA ARG A 74 32.15 27.04 -0.54
C ARG A 74 32.30 27.89 -1.82
N ASN A 75 31.30 27.91 -2.70
CA ASN A 75 31.37 28.61 -3.98
C ASN A 75 30.52 29.89 -3.98
N ARG A 76 31.17 31.06 -3.76
CA ARG A 76 30.52 32.38 -3.89
C ARG A 76 30.21 32.80 -5.34
N LYS A 77 30.67 32.05 -6.35
CA LYS A 77 30.34 32.30 -7.76
C LYS A 77 28.95 31.76 -8.08
N VAL A 78 27.94 32.60 -7.85
CA VAL A 78 26.54 32.30 -8.18
C VAL A 78 26.40 32.21 -9.71
N LYS A 79 26.26 31.00 -10.26
CA LYS A 79 25.73 30.85 -11.63
C LYS A 79 24.41 31.64 -11.71
N SER A 80 24.14 32.27 -12.86
CA SER A 80 22.90 33.04 -13.09
C SER A 80 21.68 32.33 -12.50
N SER A 81 21.06 32.95 -11.50
CA SER A 81 19.97 32.39 -10.70
C SER A 81 18.89 31.76 -11.59
N LYS A 82 18.53 32.44 -12.70
CA LYS A 82 17.51 31.98 -13.66
C LYS A 82 17.81 30.61 -14.28
N ILE A 83 19.06 30.35 -14.67
CA ILE A 83 19.44 29.06 -15.32
C ILE A 83 19.38 27.92 -14.30
N LEU A 84 19.82 28.18 -13.06
CA LEU A 84 19.76 27.21 -11.97
C LEU A 84 18.30 26.85 -11.63
N TRP A 85 17.44 27.84 -11.45
CA TRP A 85 16.01 27.63 -11.16
C TRP A 85 15.30 26.89 -12.29
N ARG A 86 15.56 27.25 -13.56
CA ARG A 86 15.00 26.54 -14.71
C ARG A 86 15.38 25.06 -14.72
N ASN A 87 16.66 24.76 -14.50
CA ASN A 87 17.14 23.37 -14.49
C ASN A 87 16.57 22.59 -13.29
N MET A 88 16.47 23.22 -12.12
CA MET A 88 15.85 22.63 -10.94
C MET A 88 14.37 22.31 -11.18
N LEU A 89 13.62 23.25 -11.74
CA LEU A 89 12.21 23.05 -12.08
C LEU A 89 12.04 21.94 -13.13
N TYR A 90 12.84 21.96 -14.20
CA TYR A 90 12.82 20.93 -15.23
C TYR A 90 13.08 19.53 -14.66
N ASN A 91 14.12 19.38 -13.84
CA ASN A 91 14.45 18.10 -13.20
C ASN A 91 13.38 17.66 -12.18
N SER A 92 12.80 18.60 -11.45
CA SER A 92 11.73 18.30 -10.48
C SER A 92 10.45 17.86 -11.18
N LEU A 93 10.08 18.51 -12.30
CA LEU A 93 8.94 18.12 -13.13
C LEU A 93 9.15 16.75 -13.76
N LEU A 94 10.35 16.47 -14.30
CA LEU A 94 10.71 15.14 -14.79
C LEU A 94 10.52 14.08 -13.70
N PHE A 95 11.13 14.31 -12.54
CA PHE A 95 11.05 13.37 -11.41
C PHE A 95 9.61 13.15 -10.96
N ALA A 96 8.83 14.22 -10.77
CA ALA A 96 7.44 14.14 -10.36
C ALA A 96 6.57 13.38 -11.38
N CYS A 97 6.72 13.65 -12.68
CA CYS A 97 5.98 12.93 -13.71
C CYS A 97 6.37 11.44 -13.74
N THR A 98 7.67 11.13 -13.64
CA THR A 98 8.13 9.73 -13.60
C THR A 98 7.57 8.99 -12.39
N VAL A 99 7.64 9.58 -11.19
CA VAL A 99 7.09 8.97 -9.98
C VAL A 99 5.57 8.79 -10.10
N TYR A 100 4.85 9.80 -10.61
CA TYR A 100 3.40 9.70 -10.84
C TYR A 100 3.05 8.56 -11.78
N ILE A 101 3.74 8.44 -12.93
CA ILE A 101 3.49 7.39 -13.91
C ILE A 101 3.78 6.02 -13.30
N LEU A 102 4.96 5.85 -12.67
CA LEU A 102 5.33 4.59 -12.04
C LEU A 102 4.33 4.21 -10.95
N PHE A 103 3.98 5.13 -10.06
CA PHE A 103 3.00 4.88 -9.01
C PHE A 103 1.66 4.41 -9.58
N ASN A 104 1.12 5.12 -10.60
CA ASN A 104 -0.16 4.79 -11.18
C ASN A 104 -0.15 3.45 -11.92
N VAL A 105 0.86 3.21 -12.75
CA VAL A 105 1.00 1.94 -13.50
C VAL A 105 1.22 0.77 -12.54
N PHE A 106 2.00 0.97 -11.48
CA PHE A 106 2.27 -0.11 -10.53
C PHE A 106 1.07 -0.40 -9.65
N TRP A 107 0.31 0.61 -9.21
CA TRP A 107 -0.80 0.39 -8.30
C TRP A 107 -1.89 1.47 -8.31
N GLY A 108 -1.52 2.75 -8.47
CA GLY A 108 -2.38 3.90 -8.21
C GLY A 108 -3.68 3.95 -9.04
N ILE A 109 -3.72 3.34 -10.23
CA ILE A 109 -4.97 3.25 -11.01
C ILE A 109 -6.06 2.47 -10.23
N ASN A 110 -5.69 1.57 -9.32
CA ASN A 110 -6.64 0.82 -8.48
C ASN A 110 -7.51 1.71 -7.57
N TYR A 111 -7.13 2.96 -7.26
CA TYR A 111 -8.00 3.89 -6.53
C TYR A 111 -9.32 4.19 -7.28
N ASN A 112 -9.32 4.01 -8.59
CA ASN A 112 -10.45 4.32 -9.46
C ASN A 112 -11.31 3.10 -9.80
N ARG A 113 -11.04 1.93 -9.22
CA ARG A 113 -11.82 0.71 -9.46
C ARG A 113 -13.21 0.76 -8.82
N LYS A 114 -14.09 -0.20 -9.16
CA LYS A 114 -15.46 -0.30 -8.60
C LYS A 114 -15.48 -0.75 -7.14
N GLY A 115 -14.55 -1.64 -6.77
CA GLY A 115 -14.32 -2.07 -5.39
C GLY A 115 -15.05 -3.35 -5.01
N ILE A 116 -14.80 -3.82 -3.78
CA ILE A 116 -15.21 -5.15 -3.31
C ILE A 116 -16.73 -5.32 -3.26
N ALA A 117 -17.49 -4.29 -2.88
CA ALA A 117 -18.94 -4.34 -2.81
C ALA A 117 -19.58 -4.63 -4.17
N TRP A 118 -19.03 -4.07 -5.26
CA TRP A 118 -19.48 -4.35 -6.62
C TRP A 118 -19.18 -5.80 -7.03
N GLN A 119 -18.01 -6.33 -6.68
CA GLN A 119 -17.62 -7.70 -7.01
C GLN A 119 -18.42 -8.75 -6.22
N LEU A 120 -18.75 -8.44 -4.97
CA LEU A 120 -19.61 -9.27 -4.11
C LEU A 120 -21.10 -9.06 -4.38
N GLN A 121 -21.47 -8.15 -5.30
CA GLN A 121 -22.85 -7.79 -5.61
C GLN A 121 -23.65 -7.39 -4.36
N LEU A 122 -22.99 -6.69 -3.43
CA LEU A 122 -23.65 -6.23 -2.22
C LEU A 122 -24.64 -5.11 -2.57
N PRO A 123 -25.88 -5.15 -2.05
CA PRO A 123 -26.83 -4.07 -2.25
C PRO A 123 -26.30 -2.78 -1.60
N ALA A 124 -26.59 -1.64 -2.23
CA ALA A 124 -26.40 -0.36 -1.58
C ALA A 124 -27.44 -0.24 -0.45
N LEU A 125 -27.01 -0.45 0.78
CA LEU A 125 -27.86 -0.35 1.95
C LEU A 125 -27.84 1.07 2.49
N THR A 126 -29.02 1.61 2.77
CA THR A 126 -29.19 2.74 3.68
C THR A 126 -29.58 2.18 5.03
N TYR A 127 -29.08 2.78 6.10
CA TYR A 127 -29.35 2.34 7.48
C TYR A 127 -29.65 3.55 8.35
N THR A 128 -30.48 3.31 9.37
CA THR A 128 -30.88 4.29 10.38
C THR A 128 -29.82 4.39 11.48
N SER A 129 -29.91 5.44 12.30
CA SER A 129 -29.03 5.60 13.46
C SER A 129 -29.29 4.52 14.51
N GLU A 130 -30.54 4.08 14.61
CA GLU A 130 -31.01 3.02 15.50
C GLU A 130 -30.39 1.67 15.11
N GLU A 131 -30.47 1.28 13.84
CA GLU A 131 -29.83 0.05 13.33
C GLU A 131 -28.32 0.06 13.53
N LEU A 132 -27.67 1.21 13.33
CA LEU A 132 -26.23 1.36 13.60
C LEU A 132 -25.90 1.18 15.09
N LYS A 133 -26.74 1.72 15.97
CA LYS A 133 -26.59 1.55 17.43
C LYS A 133 -26.78 0.10 17.85
N GLU A 134 -27.77 -0.58 17.29
CA GLU A 134 -28.00 -2.02 17.52
C GLU A 134 -26.81 -2.86 17.07
N LEU A 135 -26.29 -2.60 15.88
CA LEU A 135 -25.09 -3.26 15.38
C LEU A 135 -23.89 -3.04 16.31
N ASN A 136 -23.68 -1.81 16.80
CA ASN A 136 -22.60 -1.50 17.74
C ASN A 136 -22.76 -2.26 19.07
N CYS A 137 -23.97 -2.33 19.62
CA CYS A 137 -24.24 -3.12 20.83
C CYS A 137 -23.95 -4.61 20.60
N LEU A 138 -24.37 -5.16 19.44
CA LEU A 138 -24.09 -6.54 19.08
C LEU A 138 -22.57 -6.80 18.96
N LEU A 139 -21.84 -5.92 18.29
CA LEU A 139 -20.39 -6.03 18.11
C LEU A 139 -19.65 -5.92 19.45
N LEU A 140 -20.08 -5.03 20.35
CA LEU A 140 -19.52 -4.90 21.69
C LEU A 140 -19.62 -6.22 22.47
N VAL A 141 -20.80 -6.85 22.47
CA VAL A 141 -21.01 -8.14 23.13
C VAL A 141 -20.10 -9.21 22.51
N LYS A 142 -20.05 -9.29 21.17
CA LYS A 142 -19.20 -10.26 20.46
C LYS A 142 -17.71 -10.09 20.77
N ILE A 143 -17.22 -8.85 20.80
CA ILE A 143 -15.81 -8.55 21.11
C ILE A 143 -15.50 -8.94 22.55
N ASN A 144 -16.36 -8.58 23.51
CA ASN A 144 -16.15 -8.91 24.92
C ASN A 144 -16.13 -10.44 25.15
N ASN A 145 -17.05 -11.18 24.54
CA ASN A 145 -17.10 -12.64 24.63
C ASN A 145 -15.86 -13.29 23.99
N SER A 146 -15.41 -12.76 22.84
CA SER A 146 -14.20 -13.24 22.17
C SER A 146 -12.95 -12.99 23.02
N LYS A 147 -12.84 -11.82 23.65
CA LYS A 147 -11.74 -11.49 24.56
C LYS A 147 -11.75 -12.37 25.81
N LEU A 148 -12.92 -12.61 26.41
CA LEU A 148 -13.05 -13.49 27.57
C LEU A 148 -12.61 -14.93 27.24
N SER A 149 -12.99 -15.43 26.06
CA SER A 149 -12.59 -16.76 25.59
C SER A 149 -11.07 -16.88 25.40
N LEU A 150 -10.42 -15.83 24.89
CA LEU A 150 -8.96 -15.77 24.80
C LEU A 150 -8.28 -15.78 26.17
N ILE A 151 -8.79 -15.00 27.13
CA ILE A 151 -8.27 -14.98 28.51
C ILE A 151 -8.39 -16.38 29.14
N ASN A 152 -9.56 -17.01 29.03
CA ASN A 152 -9.82 -18.33 29.61
C ASN A 152 -8.95 -19.43 28.99
N SER A 153 -8.70 -19.37 27.68
CA SER A 153 -7.84 -20.33 26.98
C SER A 153 -6.34 -20.16 27.26
N LYS A 154 -5.92 -19.04 27.88
CA LYS A 154 -4.51 -18.69 28.13
C LYS A 154 -3.63 -18.79 26.87
N ARG A 155 -4.23 -18.62 25.69
CA ARG A 155 -3.54 -18.76 24.40
C ARG A 155 -2.64 -17.55 24.17
N ALA A 156 -1.35 -17.78 23.95
CA ALA A 156 -0.42 -16.74 23.52
C ALA A 156 -0.76 -16.23 22.11
N TYR A 157 -0.39 -15.00 21.82
CA TYR A 157 -0.45 -14.50 20.44
C TYR A 157 0.48 -15.33 19.53
N PRO A 158 0.08 -15.60 18.27
CA PRO A 158 0.93 -16.34 17.33
C PRO A 158 2.21 -15.57 17.04
N SER A 159 3.26 -16.28 16.62
CA SER A 159 4.43 -15.62 16.05
C SER A 159 4.04 -14.89 14.75
N ASN A 160 4.80 -13.87 14.35
CA ASN A 160 4.51 -13.16 13.09
C ASN A 160 4.53 -14.10 11.88
N LYS A 161 5.36 -15.16 11.90
CA LYS A 161 5.42 -16.16 10.83
C LYS A 161 4.13 -16.98 10.76
N ASP A 162 3.62 -17.43 11.91
CA ASP A 162 2.37 -18.19 11.99
C ASP A 162 1.16 -17.30 11.64
N LEU A 163 1.19 -16.04 12.08
CA LEU A 163 0.18 -15.05 11.72
C LEU A 163 0.12 -14.84 10.19
N PHE A 164 1.27 -14.58 9.55
CA PHE A 164 1.31 -14.34 8.10
C PHE A 164 0.93 -15.59 7.29
N ARG A 165 1.26 -16.79 7.79
CA ARG A 165 0.76 -18.04 7.22
C ARG A 165 -0.76 -18.13 7.34
N GLY A 166 -1.32 -17.88 8.53
CA GLY A 166 -2.77 -17.88 8.74
C GLY A 166 -3.52 -16.90 7.86
N VAL A 167 -2.96 -15.70 7.63
CA VAL A 167 -3.51 -14.73 6.67
C VAL A 167 -3.48 -15.29 5.25
N SER A 168 -2.37 -15.91 4.84
CA SER A 168 -2.24 -16.50 3.51
C SER A 168 -3.25 -17.65 3.30
N ASP A 169 -3.44 -18.49 4.31
CA ASP A 169 -4.41 -19.59 4.30
C ASP A 169 -5.86 -19.07 4.24
N ALA A 170 -6.17 -18.01 4.99
CA ALA A 170 -7.49 -17.38 4.96
C ALA A 170 -7.82 -16.80 3.57
N PHE A 171 -6.87 -16.14 2.90
CA PHE A 171 -7.06 -15.67 1.53
C PHE A 171 -7.13 -16.81 0.52
N LYS A 172 -6.38 -17.90 0.73
CA LYS A 172 -6.50 -19.10 -0.10
C LYS A 172 -7.93 -19.66 -0.03
N GLN A 173 -8.47 -19.83 1.17
CA GLN A 173 -9.84 -20.29 1.39
C GLN A 173 -10.87 -19.32 0.79
N ALA A 174 -10.72 -18.01 1.02
CA ALA A 174 -11.60 -17.01 0.43
C ALA A 174 -11.57 -17.05 -1.11
N GLY A 175 -10.39 -17.32 -1.68
CA GLY A 175 -10.16 -17.50 -3.11
C GLY A 175 -10.89 -18.68 -3.75
N GLU A 176 -11.26 -19.71 -2.96
CA GLU A 176 -12.03 -20.86 -3.45
C GLU A 176 -13.46 -20.47 -3.82
N ASN A 177 -14.08 -19.59 -3.03
CA ASN A 177 -15.43 -19.07 -3.28
C ASN A 177 -15.43 -17.78 -4.14
N HIS A 178 -14.35 -17.01 -4.07
CA HIS A 178 -14.22 -15.72 -4.74
C HIS A 178 -12.86 -15.63 -5.45
N SER A 179 -12.81 -16.02 -6.71
CA SER A 179 -11.56 -16.09 -7.50
C SER A 179 -10.76 -14.78 -7.53
N PHE A 180 -11.43 -13.62 -7.44
CA PHE A 180 -10.79 -12.31 -7.36
C PHE A 180 -10.07 -12.02 -6.02
N LEU A 181 -10.20 -12.90 -5.02
CA LEU A 181 -9.44 -12.86 -3.76
C LEU A 181 -8.24 -13.84 -3.76
N GLN A 182 -7.99 -14.54 -4.88
CA GLN A 182 -6.92 -15.53 -4.94
C GLN A 182 -5.55 -14.88 -4.73
N TYR A 183 -4.94 -15.16 -3.57
CA TYR A 183 -3.66 -14.58 -3.19
C TYR A 183 -2.48 -15.45 -3.65
N LYS A 184 -2.01 -15.19 -4.88
CA LYS A 184 -0.84 -15.87 -5.46
C LYS A 184 0.46 -15.20 -5.01
N ASN A 185 1.45 -16.03 -4.67
CA ASN A 185 2.78 -15.63 -4.19
C ASN A 185 2.71 -14.70 -2.98
N PRO A 186 2.49 -15.22 -1.75
CA PRO A 186 2.41 -14.38 -0.57
C PRO A 186 3.68 -13.56 -0.34
N CYS A 187 3.52 -12.26 -0.10
CA CYS A 187 4.60 -11.33 0.14
C CYS A 187 4.25 -10.36 1.28
N ILE A 188 3.92 -10.93 2.43
CA ILE A 188 3.70 -10.19 3.69
C ILE A 188 5.04 -10.13 4.43
N LYS A 189 5.48 -8.94 4.82
CA LYS A 189 6.77 -8.70 5.46
C LYS A 189 6.59 -7.87 6.73
N LYS A 190 7.49 -8.06 7.68
CA LYS A 190 7.58 -7.14 8.82
C LYS A 190 8.18 -5.82 8.34
N SER A 191 7.61 -4.69 8.73
CA SER A 191 8.23 -3.40 8.44
C SER A 191 9.47 -3.18 9.31
N LEU A 192 10.58 -2.75 8.69
CA LEU A 192 11.80 -2.27 9.33
C LEU A 192 11.58 -0.93 10.05
N TRP A 193 10.58 -0.15 9.61
CA TRP A 193 10.26 1.17 10.11
C TRP A 193 9.05 1.19 11.05
N GLY A 194 8.69 0.05 11.66
CA GLY A 194 7.51 -0.05 12.54
C GLY A 194 7.50 0.96 13.70
N TRP A 195 8.66 1.29 14.26
CA TRP A 195 8.79 2.33 15.28
C TRP A 195 8.35 3.70 14.76
N PHE A 196 8.74 4.06 13.52
CA PHE A 196 8.33 5.32 12.89
C PHE A 196 6.84 5.29 12.58
N GLY A 197 6.32 4.15 12.12
CA GLY A 197 4.89 3.94 11.90
C GLY A 197 4.04 4.24 13.14
N ASN A 198 4.53 3.88 14.34
CA ASN A 198 3.84 4.21 15.59
C ASN A 198 3.73 5.73 15.84
N TYR A 199 4.78 6.50 15.51
CA TYR A 199 4.75 7.96 15.64
C TYR A 199 3.96 8.63 14.52
N ALA A 200 4.03 8.10 13.31
CA ALA A 200 3.34 8.63 12.13
C ALA A 200 1.85 8.24 12.09
N GLY A 201 1.43 7.27 12.90
CA GLY A 201 0.02 6.87 13.04
C GLY A 201 -0.45 5.79 12.05
N PHE A 202 0.44 4.95 11.52
CA PHE A 202 0.06 3.83 10.65
C PHE A 202 0.53 2.47 11.19
N THR A 203 -0.33 1.45 11.06
CA THR A 203 -0.08 0.08 11.55
C THR A 203 0.51 -0.84 10.48
N GLY A 204 0.49 -0.42 9.23
CA GLY A 204 0.97 -1.17 8.08
C GLY A 204 0.89 -0.27 6.86
N TYR A 205 1.52 -0.70 5.78
CA TYR A 205 1.32 -0.10 4.48
C TYR A 205 1.70 -1.08 3.37
N TYR A 206 1.11 -0.87 2.20
CA TYR A 206 1.50 -1.54 0.97
C TYR A 206 2.50 -0.69 0.20
N ASN A 207 3.60 -1.30 -0.22
CA ASN A 207 4.56 -0.61 -1.08
C ASN A 207 4.16 -0.73 -2.55
N PRO A 208 3.78 0.36 -3.23
CA PRO A 208 3.37 0.30 -4.63
C PRO A 208 4.52 -0.07 -5.57
N PHE A 209 5.78 0.19 -5.21
CA PHE A 209 6.92 -0.04 -6.11
C PHE A 209 7.50 -1.45 -5.99
N THR A 210 7.34 -2.09 -4.84
CA THR A 210 7.82 -3.46 -4.61
C THR A 210 6.70 -4.50 -4.54
N GLY A 211 5.45 -4.07 -4.33
CA GLY A 211 4.31 -4.97 -4.20
C GLY A 211 4.26 -5.73 -2.88
N GLU A 212 5.03 -5.32 -1.87
CA GLU A 212 5.07 -5.93 -0.53
C GLU A 212 3.97 -5.38 0.38
N ALA A 213 3.34 -6.27 1.17
CA ALA A 213 2.46 -5.90 2.29
C ALA A 213 3.31 -5.80 3.56
N GLN A 214 3.58 -4.58 4.03
CA GLN A 214 4.46 -4.35 5.16
C GLN A 214 3.64 -4.09 6.42
N VAL A 215 3.79 -4.98 7.39
CA VAL A 215 3.03 -4.94 8.64
C VAL A 215 3.93 -4.41 9.76
N ASN A 216 3.47 -3.39 10.48
CA ASN A 216 4.14 -2.96 11.70
C ASN A 216 3.82 -3.97 12.81
N THR A 217 4.73 -4.91 13.05
CA THR A 217 4.54 -5.95 14.05
C THR A 217 4.85 -5.51 15.49
N THR A 218 5.09 -4.20 15.70
CA THR A 218 5.30 -3.62 17.05
C THR A 218 4.01 -3.09 17.68
N VAL A 219 2.93 -3.01 16.91
CA VAL A 219 1.58 -2.65 17.41
C VAL A 219 1.00 -3.78 18.27
N PRO A 220 -0.03 -3.51 19.10
CA PRO A 220 -0.68 -4.53 19.90
C PRO A 220 -1.11 -5.76 19.08
N GLY A 221 -0.79 -6.96 19.59
CA GLY A 221 -0.94 -8.21 18.86
C GLY A 221 -2.35 -8.50 18.34
N PHE A 222 -3.40 -7.98 18.98
CA PHE A 222 -4.77 -8.16 18.53
C PHE A 222 -5.13 -7.38 17.26
N ILE A 223 -4.36 -6.34 16.91
CA ILE A 223 -4.58 -5.52 15.71
C ILE A 223 -3.87 -6.14 14.49
N GLN A 224 -2.74 -6.83 14.71
CA GLN A 224 -1.89 -7.36 13.65
C GLN A 224 -2.60 -8.27 12.63
N PRO A 225 -3.57 -9.14 12.99
CA PRO A 225 -4.32 -9.92 12.00
C PRO A 225 -5.12 -9.05 11.04
N PHE A 226 -5.84 -8.05 11.58
CA PHE A 226 -6.60 -7.11 10.75
C PHE A 226 -5.68 -6.34 9.81
N THR A 227 -4.60 -5.76 10.35
CA THR A 227 -3.62 -5.03 9.54
C THR A 227 -3.02 -5.91 8.45
N SER A 228 -2.63 -7.15 8.78
CA SER A 228 -2.03 -8.06 7.81
C SER A 228 -3.00 -8.39 6.67
N CYS A 229 -4.28 -8.64 6.98
CA CYS A 229 -5.30 -8.85 5.94
C CYS A 229 -5.55 -7.58 5.11
N HIS A 230 -5.55 -6.41 5.73
CA HIS A 230 -5.71 -5.12 5.07
C HIS A 230 -4.58 -4.86 4.06
N GLU A 231 -3.32 -5.07 4.46
CA GLU A 231 -2.18 -4.89 3.56
C GLU A 231 -2.16 -5.92 2.41
N VAL A 232 -2.61 -7.15 2.66
CA VAL A 232 -2.79 -8.14 1.57
C VAL A 232 -3.91 -7.72 0.62
N ALA A 233 -4.99 -7.11 1.11
CA ALA A 233 -6.04 -6.57 0.24
C ALA A 233 -5.47 -5.49 -0.70
N HIS A 234 -4.58 -4.63 -0.23
CA HIS A 234 -3.86 -3.69 -1.10
C HIS A 234 -3.02 -4.41 -2.17
N GLN A 235 -2.37 -5.54 -1.84
CA GLN A 235 -1.65 -6.38 -2.83
C GLN A 235 -2.56 -7.00 -3.90
N LEU A 236 -3.84 -7.19 -3.59
CA LEU A 236 -4.88 -7.62 -4.53
C LEU A 236 -5.56 -6.45 -5.25
N GLY A 237 -5.09 -5.22 -5.03
CA GLY A 237 -5.51 -4.03 -5.76
C GLY A 237 -6.72 -3.34 -5.16
N TYR A 238 -7.04 -3.57 -3.89
CA TYR A 238 -8.06 -2.79 -3.17
C TYR A 238 -7.40 -1.60 -2.50
N ALA A 239 -7.52 -0.41 -3.08
CA ALA A 239 -6.84 0.80 -2.60
C ALA A 239 -7.71 1.72 -1.73
N LYS A 240 -8.97 1.36 -1.49
CA LYS A 240 -9.98 2.14 -0.75
C LYS A 240 -10.66 1.27 0.30
#